data_AF-A0A9Q1ICH5-F1
#
_entry.id   AF-A0A9Q1ICH5-F1
#
_cell.length_a   1.000
_cell.length_b   1.000
_cell.length_c   1.000
_cell.angle_alpha   90.00
_cell.angle_beta   90.00
_cell.angle_gamma   90.00
#
_symmetry.space_group_name_H-M   'P 1'
#
loop_
_entity.id
_entity.type
_entity.pdbx_description
1 polymer ?
#
loop_
_entity_poly.entity_id
_entity_poly.type
_entity_poly.pdbx_seq_one_letter_code
_entity_poly.pdbx_strand_id
1 'polypeptide(L)'
;MESAESVNLPFTILRTRFQTGPEMVFYDNCCRLHAYCLNRDPVFFKNTWFLIDRLHWKNHTGCSTGYNSDIYPQLHDVNTQLAEQFNARIKKLKHHLPYMSRTHFCRHVELYLWFHSGKKIQKV
;
A
#
# COMPACT_ATOMS: atom_id res chain seq x y z
N MET A 1 -19.83 -13.96 -7.71
CA MET A 1 -19.90 -12.56 -7.24
C MET A 1 -18.50 -12.13 -6.86
N GLU A 2 -17.75 -11.55 -7.79
CA GLU A 2 -16.46 -10.91 -7.50
C GLU A 2 -16.77 -9.47 -7.06
N SER A 3 -16.85 -9.23 -5.76
CA SER A 3 -17.08 -7.90 -5.21
C SER A 3 -15.86 -7.43 -4.43
N ALA A 4 -15.41 -6.21 -4.75
CA ALA A 4 -14.50 -5.33 -4.00
C ALA A 4 -13.16 -5.96 -3.55
N GLU A 5 -12.10 -5.66 -4.33
CA GLU A 5 -10.68 -6.00 -4.14
C GLU A 5 -10.35 -7.41 -3.62
N SER A 6 -9.82 -8.25 -4.53
CA SER A 6 -9.33 -9.58 -4.20
C SER A 6 -8.08 -9.51 -3.32
N VAL A 7 -8.19 -9.99 -2.08
CA VAL A 7 -7.05 -10.17 -1.13
C VAL A 7 -5.99 -11.16 -1.64
N ASN A 8 -6.31 -11.94 -2.68
CA ASN A 8 -5.38 -12.88 -3.29
C ASN A 8 -4.21 -12.17 -3.98
N LEU A 9 -4.45 -11.00 -4.59
CA LEU A 9 -3.39 -10.27 -5.27
C LEU A 9 -2.34 -9.73 -4.28
N PRO A 10 -2.71 -9.01 -3.20
CA PRO A 10 -1.78 -8.64 -2.14
C PRO A 10 -1.04 -9.85 -1.56
N PHE A 11 -1.74 -10.93 -1.23
CA PHE A 11 -1.11 -12.16 -0.73
C PHE A 11 -0.05 -12.69 -1.70
N THR A 12 -0.38 -12.78 -2.99
CA THR A 12 0.52 -13.31 -4.02
C THR A 12 1.76 -12.42 -4.14
N ILE A 13 1.61 -11.09 -4.11
CA ILE A 13 2.74 -10.16 -4.13
C ILE A 13 3.62 -10.36 -2.90
N LEU A 14 3.02 -10.36 -1.70
CA LEU A 14 3.75 -10.54 -0.44
C LEU A 14 4.53 -11.86 -0.42
N ARG A 15 3.93 -12.94 -0.92
CA ARG A 15 4.54 -14.27 -0.89
C ARG A 15 5.59 -14.50 -1.97
N THR A 16 5.45 -13.88 -3.14
CA THR A 16 6.36 -14.09 -4.28
C THR A 16 7.51 -13.10 -4.33
N ARG A 17 7.35 -11.90 -3.75
CA ARG A 17 8.35 -10.82 -3.84
C ARG A 17 9.25 -10.72 -2.61
N PHE A 18 8.85 -11.32 -1.50
CA PHE A 18 9.62 -11.28 -0.26
C PHE A 18 10.06 -12.70 0.13
N GLN A 19 11.33 -12.83 0.54
CA GLN A 19 11.89 -14.10 1.04
C GLN A 19 11.35 -14.43 2.44
N THR A 20 11.11 -13.40 3.25
CA THR A 20 10.51 -13.47 4.59
C THR A 20 9.30 -12.55 4.66
N GLY A 21 8.34 -12.86 5.54
CA GLY A 21 7.20 -11.98 5.75
C GLY A 21 7.66 -10.58 6.18
N PRO A 22 7.09 -9.51 5.60
CA PRO A 22 7.39 -8.16 6.06
C PRO A 22 6.95 -7.98 7.51
N GLU A 23 7.64 -7.13 8.26
CA GLU A 23 7.30 -6.84 9.66
C GLU A 23 5.96 -6.12 9.79
N MET A 24 5.63 -5.24 8.84
CA MET A 24 4.41 -4.45 8.84
C MET A 24 3.81 -4.35 7.43
N VAL A 25 2.49 -4.45 7.36
CA VAL A 25 1.68 -4.27 6.15
C VAL A 25 0.56 -3.29 6.46
N PHE A 26 0.56 -2.16 5.72
CA PHE A 26 -0.54 -1.20 5.72
C PHE A 26 -1.38 -1.38 4.47
N TYR A 27 -2.67 -1.63 4.63
CA TYR A 27 -3.61 -1.88 3.53
C TYR A 27 -5.04 -1.48 3.92
N ASP A 28 -5.88 -1.08 2.98
CA ASP A 28 -7.24 -0.59 3.24
C ASP A 28 -8.16 -1.71 3.76
N ASN A 29 -8.05 -2.90 3.17
CA ASN A 29 -8.78 -4.12 3.52
C ASN A 29 -7.90 -5.10 4.30
N CYS A 30 -7.09 -4.57 5.22
CA CYS A 30 -6.08 -5.33 5.95
C CYS A 30 -6.68 -6.42 6.83
N CYS A 31 -7.87 -6.22 7.40
CA CYS A 31 -8.51 -7.20 8.26
C CYS A 31 -8.83 -8.52 7.53
N ARG A 32 -9.32 -8.45 6.28
CA ARG A 32 -9.54 -9.64 5.45
C ARG A 32 -8.23 -10.22 4.95
N LEU A 33 -7.27 -9.36 4.59
CA LEU A 33 -5.93 -9.80 4.16
C LEU A 33 -5.23 -10.58 5.27
N HIS A 34 -5.29 -10.11 6.51
CA HIS A 34 -4.68 -10.76 7.66
C HIS A 34 -5.20 -12.19 7.85
N ALA A 35 -6.53 -12.35 7.89
CA ALA A 35 -7.15 -13.67 7.99
C ALA A 35 -6.77 -14.56 6.80
N TYR A 36 -6.75 -14.01 5.59
CA TYR A 36 -6.36 -14.75 4.38
C TYR A 36 -4.90 -15.22 4.43
N CYS A 37 -3.98 -14.35 4.83
CA CYS A 37 -2.55 -14.64 4.97
C CYS A 37 -2.30 -15.75 6.00
N LEU A 38 -2.89 -15.65 7.20
CA LEU A 38 -2.73 -16.66 8.25
C LEU A 38 -3.36 -18.01 7.88
N ASN A 39 -4.47 -18.01 7.14
CA ASN A 39 -5.10 -19.26 6.70
C ASN A 39 -4.29 -19.97 5.59
N ARG A 40 -3.47 -19.24 4.83
CA ARG A 40 -2.71 -19.78 3.69
C ARG A 40 -1.27 -20.13 4.03
N ASP A 41 -0.58 -19.28 4.79
CA ASP A 41 0.82 -19.46 5.16
C ASP A 41 1.12 -18.81 6.52
N PRO A 42 0.63 -19.40 7.62
CA PRO A 42 0.78 -18.82 8.96
C PRO A 42 2.24 -18.70 9.38
N VAL A 43 3.12 -19.61 8.93
CA VAL A 43 4.53 -19.59 9.30
C VAL A 43 5.25 -18.39 8.68
N PHE A 44 4.92 -18.04 7.43
CA PHE A 44 5.50 -16.88 6.76
C PHE A 44 5.02 -15.55 7.38
N PHE A 45 3.74 -15.48 7.81
CA PHE A 45 3.12 -14.24 8.28
C PHE A 45 2.99 -14.11 9.81
N LYS A 46 3.45 -15.07 10.62
CA LYS A 46 3.30 -15.07 12.09
C LYS A 46 3.82 -13.83 12.81
N ASN A 47 4.83 -13.16 12.22
CA ASN A 47 5.47 -11.98 12.79
C ASN A 47 5.09 -10.69 12.03
N THR A 48 4.14 -10.78 11.09
CA THR A 48 3.70 -9.64 10.28
C THR A 48 2.55 -8.92 10.97
N TRP A 49 2.69 -7.62 11.16
CA TRP A 49 1.64 -6.75 11.67
C TRP A 49 0.77 -6.27 10.51
N PHE A 50 -0.52 -6.57 10.59
CA PHE A 50 -1.51 -6.13 9.62
C PHE A 50 -2.29 -4.95 10.19
N LEU A 51 -2.13 -3.78 9.58
CA LEU A 51 -2.77 -2.55 10.03
C LEU A 51 -3.49 -1.86 8.87
N ILE A 52 -4.55 -1.14 9.21
CA ILE A 52 -5.29 -0.31 8.25
C ILE A 52 -4.63 1.07 8.21
N ASP A 53 -4.49 1.63 7.02
CA ASP A 53 -3.96 2.99 6.91
C ASP A 53 -4.94 4.02 7.50
N ARG A 54 -4.37 5.12 7.99
CA ARG A 54 -5.12 6.18 8.69
C ARG A 54 -6.24 6.82 7.86
N LEU A 55 -6.13 6.85 6.53
CA LEU A 55 -7.16 7.46 5.70
C LEU A 55 -8.41 6.57 5.68
N HIS A 56 -8.20 5.27 5.46
CA HIS A 56 -9.29 4.30 5.36
C HIS A 56 -9.86 3.87 6.72
N TRP A 57 -9.08 3.97 7.79
CA TRP A 57 -9.56 3.68 9.15
C TRP A 57 -10.80 4.50 9.55
N LYS A 58 -10.89 5.77 9.12
CA LYS A 58 -12.03 6.66 9.49
C LYS A 58 -13.40 6.12 9.06
N ASN A 59 -13.44 5.40 7.94
CA ASN A 59 -14.67 4.81 7.40
C ASN A 59 -14.77 3.31 7.72
N HIS A 60 -13.85 2.79 8.54
CA HIS A 60 -13.79 1.38 8.85
C HIS A 60 -14.80 1.02 9.92
N THR A 61 -15.64 0.02 9.64
CA THR A 61 -16.70 -0.45 10.53
C THR A 61 -16.64 -1.96 10.70
N GLY A 62 -16.85 -2.45 11.91
CA GLY A 62 -17.08 -3.88 12.15
C GLY A 62 -15.83 -4.75 12.28
N CYS A 63 -14.64 -4.19 12.51
CA CYS A 63 -13.47 -4.97 12.93
C CYS A 63 -12.84 -4.40 14.21
N SER A 64 -11.91 -5.19 14.78
CA SER A 64 -11.20 -4.86 16.00
C SER A 64 -10.42 -3.54 15.87
N THR A 65 -10.37 -2.78 16.98
CA THR A 65 -9.51 -1.59 17.12
C THR A 65 -8.03 -1.92 16.99
N GLY A 66 -7.63 -3.19 17.13
CA GLY A 66 -6.25 -3.64 16.91
C GLY A 66 -5.71 -3.39 15.50
N TYR A 67 -6.58 -3.19 14.51
CA TYR A 67 -6.17 -2.81 13.15
C TYR A 67 -5.89 -1.31 12.98
N ASN A 68 -6.23 -0.49 13.98
CA ASN A 68 -5.96 0.93 13.97
C ASN A 68 -4.46 1.17 14.18
N SER A 69 -3.81 1.91 13.28
CA SER A 69 -2.40 2.28 13.45
C SER A 69 -2.18 3.36 14.52
N ASP A 70 -3.19 4.16 14.86
CA ASP A 70 -3.05 5.29 15.80
C ASP A 70 -2.97 4.86 17.27
N ILE A 71 -3.40 3.64 17.62
CA ILE A 71 -3.30 3.12 18.99
C ILE A 71 -1.87 2.76 19.38
N TYR A 72 -0.96 2.69 18.41
CA TYR A 72 0.43 2.30 18.59
C TYR A 72 1.32 3.55 18.51
N PRO A 73 1.80 4.09 19.64
CA PRO A 73 2.61 5.32 19.64
C PRO A 73 3.86 5.21 18.77
N GLN A 74 4.46 4.00 18.69
CA GLN A 74 5.62 3.73 17.86
C GLN A 74 5.38 3.90 16.35
N LEU A 75 4.11 3.98 15.92
CA LEU A 75 3.75 4.13 14.51
C LEU A 75 3.35 5.57 14.15
N HIS A 76 3.34 6.51 15.09
CA HIS A 76 2.89 7.89 14.84
C HIS A 76 3.69 8.58 13.72
N ASP A 77 5.00 8.37 13.69
CA ASP A 77 5.91 8.92 12.67
C ASP A 77 5.89 8.17 11.34
N VAL A 78 5.20 7.01 11.27
CA VAL A 78 5.11 6.21 10.03
C VAL A 78 4.03 6.80 9.12
N ASN A 79 4.41 7.12 7.89
CA ASN A 79 3.47 7.56 6.87
C ASN A 79 2.72 6.37 6.26
N THR A 80 1.55 6.05 6.81
CA THR A 80 0.70 4.96 6.32
C THR A 80 -0.03 5.30 5.01
N GLN A 81 -0.04 6.58 4.59
CA GLN A 81 -0.82 7.08 3.46
C GLN A 81 0.03 7.26 2.18
N LEU A 82 1.22 6.64 2.12
CA LEU A 82 2.14 6.81 1.00
C LEU A 82 1.53 6.41 -0.35
N ALA A 83 0.78 5.31 -0.39
CA ALA A 83 0.11 4.85 -1.60
C ALA A 83 -0.93 5.89 -2.10
N GLU A 84 -1.73 6.44 -1.20
CA GLU A 84 -2.71 7.47 -1.53
C GLU A 84 -2.08 8.78 -1.98
N GLN A 85 -1.01 9.22 -1.31
CA GLN A 85 -0.24 10.39 -1.73
C GLN A 85 0.36 10.20 -3.13
N PHE A 86 0.82 8.99 -3.44
CA PHE A 86 1.34 8.64 -4.75
C PHE A 86 0.25 8.61 -5.82
N ASN A 87 -0.89 7.98 -5.54
CA ASN A 87 -2.06 7.96 -6.41
C ASN A 87 -2.57 9.38 -6.72
N ALA A 88 -2.67 10.24 -5.71
CA ALA A 88 -3.07 11.63 -5.87
C ALA A 88 -2.09 12.42 -6.76
N ARG A 89 -0.79 12.11 -6.70
CA ARG A 89 0.23 12.73 -7.57
C ARG A 89 0.12 12.25 -9.01
N ILE A 90 -0.05 10.95 -9.24
CA ILE A 90 -0.21 10.39 -10.60
C ILE A 90 -1.50 10.90 -11.24
N LYS A 91 -2.58 11.05 -10.47
CA LYS A 91 -3.86 11.54 -10.96
C LYS A 91 -3.75 12.90 -11.67
N LYS A 92 -2.80 13.75 -11.27
CA LYS A 92 -2.51 15.04 -11.92
C LYS A 92 -2.03 14.88 -13.36
N LEU A 93 -1.29 13.81 -13.66
CA LEU A 93 -0.77 13.54 -15.01
C LEU A 93 -1.86 13.03 -15.97
N LYS A 94 -2.96 12.49 -15.45
CA LYS A 94 -4.02 11.83 -16.22
C LYS A 94 -4.61 12.71 -17.32
N HIS A 95 -4.59 14.03 -17.15
CA HIS A 95 -5.15 14.97 -18.13
C HIS A 95 -4.23 15.25 -19.32
N HIS A 96 -2.91 15.15 -19.15
CA HIS A 96 -1.95 15.52 -20.21
C HIS A 96 -1.39 14.31 -20.94
N LEU A 97 -1.21 13.20 -20.24
CA LEU A 97 -0.64 11.97 -20.77
C LEU A 97 -1.35 11.40 -22.01
N PRO A 98 -2.68 11.42 -22.14
CA PRO A 98 -3.37 10.85 -23.30
C PRO A 98 -3.07 11.55 -24.62
N TYR A 99 -2.65 12.81 -24.58
CA TYR A 99 -2.31 13.60 -25.77
C TYR A 99 -0.88 13.35 -26.28
N MET A 100 -0.13 12.48 -25.60
CA MET A 100 1.26 12.17 -25.94
C MET A 100 1.37 10.89 -26.76
N SER A 101 2.38 10.81 -27.64
CA SER A 101 2.76 9.53 -28.24
C SER A 101 3.29 8.57 -27.17
N ARG A 102 3.20 7.26 -27.40
CA ARG A 102 3.61 6.22 -26.43
C ARG A 102 5.03 6.43 -25.85
N THR A 103 5.99 6.83 -26.67
CA THR A 103 7.36 7.12 -26.24
C THR A 103 7.46 8.32 -25.32
N HIS A 104 6.73 9.41 -25.63
CA HIS A 104 6.67 10.58 -24.77
C HIS A 104 5.91 10.32 -23.48
N PHE A 105 4.83 9.53 -23.54
CA PHE A 105 4.09 9.07 -22.37
C PHE A 105 5.02 8.36 -21.38
N CYS A 106 5.75 7.32 -21.82
CA CYS A 106 6.62 6.55 -20.93
C CYS A 106 7.72 7.43 -20.33
N ARG A 107 8.42 8.21 -21.16
CA ARG A 107 9.47 9.13 -20.68
C ARG A 107 8.95 10.17 -19.69
N HIS A 108 7.76 10.72 -19.93
CA HIS A 108 7.18 11.72 -19.04
C HIS A 108 6.82 11.13 -17.68
N VAL A 109 6.22 9.94 -17.66
CA VAL A 109 5.92 9.22 -16.41
C VAL A 109 7.21 8.85 -15.69
N GLU A 110 8.21 8.30 -16.37
CA GLU A 110 9.51 7.95 -15.79
C GLU A 110 10.21 9.17 -15.17
N LEU A 111 10.29 10.29 -15.89
CA LEU A 111 10.90 11.53 -15.39
C LEU A 111 10.14 12.09 -14.19
N TYR A 112 8.81 12.07 -14.23
CA TYR A 112 7.99 12.54 -13.11
C TYR A 112 8.19 11.68 -11.86
N LEU A 113 8.15 10.35 -12.03
CA LEU A 113 8.40 9.41 -10.94
C LEU A 113 9.79 9.57 -10.37
N TRP A 114 10.81 9.70 -11.23
CA TRP A 114 12.19 9.93 -10.81
C TRP A 114 12.34 11.24 -10.01
N PHE A 115 11.81 12.36 -10.53
CA PHE A 115 11.89 13.66 -9.85
C PHE A 115 11.21 13.64 -8.48
N HIS A 116 10.08 12.95 -8.36
CA HIS A 116 9.34 12.86 -7.11
C HIS A 116 9.85 11.78 -6.14
N SER A 117 10.59 10.79 -6.62
CA SER A 117 11.24 9.75 -5.80
C SER A 117 12.63 10.17 -5.33
N GLY A 118 13.40 10.85 -6.18
CA GLY A 118 14.78 11.29 -5.91
C GLY A 118 14.89 12.31 -4.77
N LYS A 119 13.85 13.11 -4.52
CA LYS A 119 13.80 14.05 -3.38
C LYS A 119 13.73 13.37 -2.00
N LYS A 120 13.58 12.04 -1.92
CA LYS A 120 13.57 11.28 -0.66
C LYS A 120 14.88 10.50 -0.39
N ILE A 121 15.80 10.39 -1.36
CA ILE A 121 17.04 9.62 -1.20
C ILE A 121 18.20 10.48 -0.63
N GLN A 122 18.06 11.80 -0.56
CA GLN A 122 19.07 12.72 0.02
C GLN A 122 18.82 13.10 1.50
N LYS A 123 18.06 12.29 2.24
CA LYS A 123 17.93 12.45 3.70
C LYS A 123 18.21 11.11 4.38
N VAL A 124 19.47 10.69 4.32
CA VAL A 124 20.12 9.79 5.27
C VAL A 124 21.43 10.46 5.66
#